data_AF-B8G548-F1
#
_entry.id   AF-B8G548-F1
#
_cell.length_a   1.000
_cell.length_b   1.000
_cell.length_c   1.000
_cell.angle_alpha   90.00
_cell.angle_beta   90.00
_cell.angle_gamma   90.00
#
_symmetry.space_group_name_H-M   'P 1'
#
loop_
_entity.id
_entity.type
_entity.pdbx_description
1 polymer ?
#
loop_
_entity_poly.entity_id
_entity_poly.type
_entity_poly.pdbx_seq_one_letter_code
_entity_poly.pdbx_strand_id
1 'polypeptide(L)'
;MRVVVREVLNVGGFFAGETVTLTAQPWPDGGPEQTLTIDDAALRNVTARHLLTPGMVLELHWAGERIDQATLLGAAQFTDLQAARRLPPIPPSFSPRVLSFRCPTCKVWALAVGDPPTCAVCGGVAPHVSN
;
A
#
# COMPACT_ATOMS: atom_id res chain seq x y z
N MET A 1 -7.92 9.04 -1.16
CA MET A 1 -8.90 7.95 -0.97
C MET A 1 -8.16 6.65 -0.69
N ARG A 2 -8.69 5.75 0.13
CA ARG A 2 -8.08 4.43 0.35
C ARG A 2 -8.90 3.33 -0.30
N VAL A 3 -8.22 2.37 -0.91
CA VAL A 3 -8.85 1.22 -1.54
C VAL A 3 -8.13 -0.07 -1.18
N VAL A 4 -8.86 -1.17 -1.23
CA VAL A 4 -8.30 -2.52 -1.22
C VAL A 4 -8.34 -3.11 -2.63
N VAL A 5 -7.23 -3.69 -3.07
CA VAL A 5 -7.14 -4.40 -4.34
C VAL A 5 -7.94 -5.69 -4.22
N ARG A 6 -8.87 -5.91 -5.15
CA ARG A 6 -9.69 -7.12 -5.26
C ARG A 6 -9.13 -8.08 -6.29
N GLU A 7 -8.73 -7.54 -7.44
CA GLU A 7 -8.17 -8.32 -8.54
C GLU A 7 -7.18 -7.46 -9.34
N VAL A 8 -6.14 -8.08 -9.90
CA VAL A 8 -5.24 -7.43 -10.86
C VAL A 8 -5.61 -7.95 -12.25
N LEU A 9 -6.15 -7.08 -13.09
CA LEU A 9 -6.71 -7.44 -14.38
C LEU A 9 -5.65 -7.45 -15.48
N ASN A 10 -4.72 -6.51 -15.43
CA ASN A 10 -3.66 -6.39 -16.42
C ASN A 10 -2.43 -5.69 -15.84
N VAL A 11 -1.26 -6.15 -16.25
CA VAL A 11 0.02 -5.47 -16.05
C VAL A 11 0.66 -5.29 -17.42
N GLY A 12 0.66 -4.08 -17.96
CA GLY A 12 1.16 -3.83 -19.31
C GLY A 12 1.18 -2.36 -19.70
N GLY A 13 1.93 -2.07 -20.76
CA GLY A 13 1.96 -0.74 -21.36
C GLY A 13 0.96 -0.63 -22.51
N PHE A 14 0.03 0.32 -22.43
CA PHE A 14 -0.63 0.84 -23.63
C PHE A 14 0.20 2.01 -24.18
N PHE A 15 -0.14 2.56 -25.34
CA PHE A 15 0.59 3.62 -26.05
C PHE A 15 0.95 4.91 -25.24
N ALA A 16 0.57 4.99 -23.95
CA ALA A 16 0.85 6.09 -23.03
C ALA A 16 1.79 5.74 -21.84
N GLY A 17 2.42 4.54 -21.81
CA GLY A 17 3.40 4.15 -20.79
C GLY A 17 3.06 2.87 -20.04
N GLU A 18 3.91 2.47 -19.08
CA GLU A 18 3.73 1.28 -18.24
C GLU A 18 2.61 1.49 -17.23
N THR A 19 1.61 0.60 -17.20
CA THR A 19 0.44 0.72 -16.31
C THR A 19 0.07 -0.59 -15.65
N VAL A 20 -0.73 -0.50 -14.59
CA VAL A 20 -1.44 -1.63 -13.98
C VAL A 20 -2.92 -1.30 -13.88
N THR A 21 -3.76 -2.21 -14.35
CA THR A 21 -5.22 -2.13 -14.23
C THR A 21 -5.69 -3.14 -13.21
N LEU A 22 -6.50 -2.70 -12.26
CA LEU A 22 -6.97 -3.50 -11.13
C LEU A 22 -8.43 -3.21 -10.81
N THR A 23 -9.12 -4.18 -10.26
CA THR A 23 -10.39 -3.99 -9.56
C THR A 23 -10.08 -3.66 -8.11
N ALA A 24 -10.65 -2.58 -7.60
CA ALA A 24 -10.47 -2.12 -6.24
C ALA A 24 -11.80 -1.78 -5.59
N GLN A 25 -11.83 -1.80 -4.27
CA GLN A 25 -13.00 -1.42 -3.48
C GLN A 25 -12.62 -0.35 -2.45
N PRO A 26 -13.48 0.64 -2.17
CA PRO A 26 -13.26 1.58 -1.09
C PRO A 26 -13.01 0.88 0.25
N TRP A 27 -12.01 1.36 0.99
CA TRP A 27 -11.64 0.87 2.32
C TRP A 27 -11.96 1.94 3.40
N PRO A 28 -12.42 1.56 4.60
CA PRO A 28 -12.67 0.19 5.08
C PRO A 28 -14.08 -0.34 4.79
N ASP A 29 -15.01 0.53 4.40
CA ASP A 29 -16.45 0.27 4.49
C ASP A 29 -17.01 -0.63 3.37
N GLY A 30 -16.22 -0.92 2.34
CA GLY A 30 -16.61 -1.89 1.30
C GLY A 30 -17.70 -1.39 0.35
N GLY A 31 -17.46 -0.24 -0.31
CA GLY A 31 -18.35 0.31 -1.35
C GLY A 31 -18.39 -0.50 -2.66
N PRO A 32 -18.95 0.03 -3.77
CA PRO A 32 -18.91 -0.68 -5.04
C PRO A 32 -17.47 -0.90 -5.52
N GLU A 33 -17.24 -2.02 -6.20
CA GLU A 33 -15.98 -2.25 -6.90
C GLU A 33 -15.83 -1.28 -8.07
N GLN A 34 -14.59 -0.85 -8.30
CA GLN A 34 -14.22 0.10 -9.33
C GLN A 34 -12.95 -0.37 -10.03
N THR A 35 -12.93 -0.25 -11.36
CA THR A 35 -11.73 -0.51 -12.16
C THR A 35 -10.83 0.73 -12.13
N LEU A 36 -9.58 0.54 -11.77
CA LEU A 36 -8.57 1.59 -11.70
C LEU A 36 -7.40 1.24 -12.61
N THR A 37 -6.90 2.24 -13.32
CA THR A 37 -5.64 2.16 -14.05
C THR A 37 -4.66 3.11 -13.41
N ILE A 38 -3.52 2.58 -12.97
CA ILE A 38 -2.47 3.32 -12.29
C ILE A 38 -1.22 3.28 -13.17
N ASP A 39 -0.68 4.45 -13.47
CA ASP A 39 0.60 4.57 -14.17
C ASP A 39 1.74 4.11 -13.24
N ASP A 40 2.74 3.39 -13.77
CA ASP A 40 3.89 2.91 -12.99
C ASP A 40 4.62 4.07 -12.29
N ALA A 41 4.67 5.23 -12.94
CA ALA A 41 5.24 6.46 -12.38
C ALA A 41 4.43 7.05 -11.20
N ALA A 42 3.15 6.71 -11.06
CA ALA A 42 2.32 7.13 -9.93
C ALA A 42 2.58 6.27 -8.67
N LEU A 43 3.19 5.08 -8.81
CA LEU A 43 3.52 4.21 -7.68
C LEU A 43 4.70 4.77 -6.87
N ARG A 44 4.45 5.11 -5.60
CA ARG A 44 5.44 5.84 -4.77
C ARG A 44 6.39 4.94 -3.99
N ASN A 45 5.88 3.89 -3.38
CA ASN A 45 6.63 3.01 -2.49
C ASN A 45 6.46 1.52 -2.85
N VAL A 46 6.16 1.24 -4.12
CA VAL A 46 6.06 -0.11 -4.67
C VAL A 46 7.27 -0.34 -5.57
N THR A 47 7.94 -1.49 -5.42
CA THR A 47 9.15 -1.82 -6.17
C THR A 47 8.85 -1.94 -7.66
N ALA A 48 7.80 -2.68 -8.02
CA ALA A 48 7.31 -2.86 -9.39
C ALA A 48 5.80 -3.14 -9.40
N ARG A 49 5.09 -2.62 -10.39
CA ARG A 49 3.62 -2.77 -10.54
C ARG A 49 3.09 -4.20 -10.53
N HIS A 50 3.84 -5.18 -11.05
CA HIS A 50 3.43 -6.60 -11.09
C HIS A 50 3.42 -7.27 -9.70
N LEU A 51 3.97 -6.60 -8.69
CA LEU A 51 3.98 -7.08 -7.30
C LEU A 51 2.72 -6.68 -6.54
N LEU A 52 1.84 -5.87 -7.13
CA LEU A 52 0.53 -5.62 -6.54
C LEU A 52 -0.29 -6.91 -6.58
N THR A 53 -0.92 -7.25 -5.46
CA THR A 53 -1.75 -8.45 -5.34
C THR A 53 -3.06 -8.13 -4.62
N PRO A 54 -4.08 -9.00 -4.75
CA PRO A 54 -5.32 -8.89 -3.98
C PRO A 54 -5.08 -8.77 -2.47
N GLY A 55 -5.87 -7.93 -1.80
CA GLY A 55 -5.77 -7.67 -0.37
C GLY A 55 -4.75 -6.60 0.01
N MET A 56 -4.03 -6.01 -0.95
CA MET A 56 -3.23 -4.81 -0.72
C MET A 56 -4.12 -3.58 -0.51
N VAL A 57 -3.72 -2.71 0.41
CA VAL A 57 -4.40 -1.44 0.70
C VAL A 57 -3.55 -0.30 0.15
N LEU A 58 -4.12 0.48 -0.76
CA LEU A 58 -3.48 1.62 -1.41
C LEU A 58 -4.14 2.92 -0.96
N GLU A 59 -3.32 3.93 -0.68
CA GLU A 59 -3.75 5.33 -0.66
C GLU A 59 -3.57 5.93 -2.05
N LEU A 60 -4.66 6.47 -2.59
CA LEU A 60 -4.73 7.07 -3.91
C LEU A 60 -4.96 8.57 -3.78
N HIS A 61 -4.13 9.34 -4.49
CA HIS A 61 -4.36 10.75 -4.79
C HIS A 61 -4.75 10.88 -6.27
N TRP A 62 -5.65 11.83 -6.52
CA TRP A 62 -6.23 12.06 -7.83
C TRP A 62 -5.91 13.48 -8.31
N ALA A 63 -5.55 13.60 -9.57
CA ALA A 63 -5.42 14.86 -10.30
C ALA A 63 -6.47 14.86 -11.42
N GLY A 64 -7.67 15.35 -11.10
CA GLY A 64 -8.85 15.19 -11.98
C GLY A 64 -9.26 13.71 -12.06
N GLU A 65 -9.32 13.18 -13.28
CA GLU A 65 -9.73 11.80 -13.57
C GLU A 65 -8.57 10.79 -13.50
N ARG A 66 -7.33 11.23 -13.25
CA ARG A 66 -6.15 10.35 -13.20
C ARG A 66 -5.61 10.23 -11.79
N ILE A 67 -5.09 9.05 -11.48
CA ILE A 67 -4.33 8.81 -10.24
C ILE A 67 -2.91 9.33 -10.45
N ASP A 68 -2.51 10.35 -9.69
CA ASP A 68 -1.17 10.94 -9.77
C ASP A 68 -0.22 10.34 -8.72
N GLN A 69 -0.77 9.77 -7.64
CA GLN A 69 -0.03 9.02 -6.64
C GLN A 69 -0.80 7.81 -6.12
N ALA A 70 -0.10 6.69 -6.02
CA ALA A 70 -0.56 5.48 -5.35
C ALA A 70 0.51 4.98 -4.38
N THR A 71 0.15 4.88 -3.09
CA THR A 71 1.04 4.49 -2.00
C THR A 71 0.50 3.25 -1.31
N LEU A 72 1.31 2.18 -1.25
CA LEU A 72 1.02 0.96 -0.52
C LEU A 72 1.07 1.22 0.98
N LEU A 73 -0.03 0.99 1.69
CA LEU A 73 -0.13 1.18 3.14
C LEU A 73 -0.07 -0.14 3.91
N GLY A 74 -0.49 -1.24 3.28
CA GLY A 74 -0.57 -2.54 3.92
C GLY A 74 -1.03 -3.64 2.96
N ALA A 75 -1.03 -4.88 3.45
CA ALA A 75 -1.53 -6.05 2.72
C ALA A 75 -2.16 -7.08 3.65
N ALA A 76 -2.96 -7.98 3.10
CA ALA A 76 -3.54 -9.10 3.84
C ALA A 76 -2.45 -10.00 4.45
N GLN A 77 -1.40 -10.31 3.66
CA GLN A 77 -0.26 -11.14 4.05
C GLN A 77 1.02 -10.32 4.23
N PHE A 78 1.87 -10.75 5.17
CA PHE A 78 3.16 -10.11 5.43
C PHE A 78 4.11 -10.26 4.24
N THR A 79 4.14 -11.45 3.64
CA THR A 79 5.00 -11.77 2.50
C THR A 79 4.74 -10.84 1.32
N ASP A 80 3.48 -10.56 1.02
CA ASP A 80 3.08 -9.73 -0.11
C ASP A 80 3.45 -8.27 0.13
N LEU A 81 3.23 -7.78 1.35
CA LEU A 81 3.66 -6.44 1.77
C LEU A 81 5.17 -6.27 1.59
N GLN A 82 5.95 -7.24 2.05
CA GLN A 82 7.41 -7.17 1.99
C GLN A 82 7.94 -7.34 0.55
N ALA A 83 7.31 -8.18 -0.26
CA ALA A 83 7.69 -8.36 -1.66
C ALA A 83 7.46 -7.08 -2.46
N ALA A 84 6.31 -6.42 -2.27
CA ALA A 84 5.95 -5.24 -3.06
C ALA A 84 6.59 -3.93 -2.56
N ARG A 85 6.84 -3.80 -1.25
CA ARG A 85 7.33 -2.55 -0.67
C ARG A 85 8.73 -2.19 -1.18
N ARG A 86 8.87 -0.98 -1.71
CA ARG A 86 10.15 -0.32 -1.90
C ARG A 86 10.59 0.27 -0.56
N LEU A 87 11.59 -0.35 0.07
CA LEU A 87 12.12 0.12 1.35
C LEU A 87 13.05 1.33 1.10
N PRO A 88 12.75 2.52 1.64
CA PRO A 88 13.71 3.62 1.61
C PRO A 88 14.94 3.25 2.44
N PRO A 89 16.12 3.83 2.15
CA PRO A 89 17.31 3.64 2.97
C PRO A 89 16.99 3.94 4.44
N ILE A 90 17.24 2.96 5.32
CA ILE A 90 17.03 3.12 6.76
C ILE A 90 18.34 3.61 7.37
N PRO A 91 18.37 4.81 7.98
CA PRO A 91 19.56 5.26 8.67
C PRO A 91 19.86 4.36 9.87
N PRO A 92 21.15 4.14 10.21
CA PRO A 92 21.52 3.36 11.37
C PRO A 92 20.91 3.96 12.65
N SER A 93 20.46 3.08 13.53
CA SER A 93 19.73 3.42 14.76
C SER A 93 20.23 2.53 15.88
N PHE A 94 20.46 3.09 17.07
CA PHE A 94 20.83 2.34 18.28
C PHE A 94 19.63 1.68 18.97
N SER A 95 18.42 1.94 18.47
CA SER A 95 17.17 1.38 19.00
C SER A 95 16.45 0.56 17.94
N PRO A 96 15.84 -0.59 18.31
CA PRO A 96 14.94 -1.35 17.44
C PRO A 96 13.81 -0.47 16.90
N ARG A 97 13.39 -0.72 15.66
CA ARG A 97 12.28 0.00 15.02
C ARG A 97 11.26 -0.98 14.44
N VAL A 98 9.99 -0.70 14.66
CA VAL A 98 8.90 -1.40 13.97
C VAL A 98 8.77 -0.82 12.57
N LEU A 99 8.93 -1.66 11.53
CA LEU A 99 8.80 -1.24 10.13
C LEU A 99 7.43 -1.57 9.54
N SER A 100 6.80 -2.62 10.07
CA SER A 100 5.46 -3.08 9.73
C SER A 100 4.96 -3.99 10.86
N PHE A 101 3.65 -4.11 11.00
CA PHE A 101 3.03 -4.95 12.03
C PHE A 101 1.63 -5.36 11.63
N ARG A 102 1.13 -6.44 12.25
CA ARG A 102 -0.27 -6.86 12.14
C ARG A 102 -1.15 -5.91 12.93
N CYS A 103 -1.90 -5.03 12.26
CA CYS A 103 -2.77 -4.08 12.95
C CYS A 103 -3.98 -4.80 13.57
N PRO A 104 -4.26 -4.63 14.88
CA PRO A 104 -5.39 -5.29 15.54
C PRO A 104 -6.75 -4.73 15.10
N THR A 105 -6.80 -3.48 14.64
CA THR A 105 -8.03 -2.83 14.16
C THR A 105 -8.31 -3.19 12.70
N CYS A 106 -7.36 -2.92 11.80
CA CYS A 106 -7.57 -3.15 10.37
C CYS A 106 -7.53 -4.62 9.97
N LYS A 107 -6.94 -5.49 10.81
CA LYS A 107 -6.65 -6.88 10.45
C LYS A 107 -5.93 -6.98 9.09
N VAL A 108 -4.97 -6.08 8.84
CA VAL A 108 -3.98 -6.14 7.75
C VAL A 108 -2.58 -6.03 8.33
N TRP A 109 -1.58 -6.54 7.60
CA TRP A 109 -0.19 -6.15 7.84
C TRP A 109 -0.02 -4.73 7.31
N ALA A 110 0.26 -3.77 8.18
CA ALA A 110 0.38 -2.36 7.83
C ALA A 110 1.83 -1.89 7.96
N LEU A 111 2.22 -0.92 7.14
CA LEU A 111 3.45 -0.17 7.35
C LEU A 111 3.34 0.63 8.65
N ALA A 112 4.44 0.69 9.39
CA ALA A 112 4.57 1.59 10.53
C ALA A 112 5.07 2.96 10.05
N VAL A 113 4.40 4.03 10.51
CA VAL A 113 4.73 5.42 10.16
C VAL A 113 4.80 6.28 11.42
N GLY A 114 5.61 7.34 11.37
CA GLY A 114 5.80 8.27 12.48
C GLY A 114 6.70 7.76 13.60
N ASP A 115 6.89 8.63 14.59
CA ASP A 115 7.58 8.35 15.85
C ASP A 115 6.80 9.08 16.97
N PRO A 116 6.02 8.38 17.83
CA PRO A 116 5.93 6.91 17.95
C PRO A 116 5.27 6.22 16.74
N PRO A 117 5.60 4.95 16.46
CA PRO A 117 5.09 4.24 15.29
C PRO A 117 3.58 3.98 15.38
N THR A 118 2.88 4.25 14.27
CA THR A 118 1.43 4.03 14.09
C THR A 118 1.13 3.31 12.78
N CYS A 119 -0.07 2.73 12.69
CA CYS A 119 -0.56 2.03 11.50
C CYS A 119 -0.81 3.01 10.35
N ALA A 120 -0.15 2.83 9.21
CA ALA A 120 -0.36 3.67 8.02
C ALA A 120 -1.82 3.64 7.47
N VAL A 121 -2.60 2.62 7.83
CA VAL A 121 -3.99 2.46 7.35
C VAL A 121 -5.01 3.17 8.24
N CYS A 122 -4.86 3.15 9.57
CA CYS A 122 -5.86 3.69 10.51
C CYS A 122 -5.30 4.61 11.61
N GLY A 123 -3.99 4.80 11.70
CA GLY A 123 -3.35 5.56 12.77
C GLY A 123 -3.29 4.85 14.13
N GLY A 124 -3.77 3.60 14.23
CA GLY A 124 -3.69 2.81 15.46
C GLY A 124 -2.24 2.59 15.93
N VAL A 125 -2.03 2.59 17.24
CA VAL A 125 -0.69 2.49 17.86
C VAL A 125 -0.01 1.17 17.49
N ALA A 126 1.26 1.23 17.08
CA ALA A 126 2.06 0.05 16.81
C ALA A 126 2.53 -0.61 18.13
N PRO A 127 2.81 -1.92 18.14
CA PRO A 127 3.37 -2.58 19.32
C PRO A 127 4.72 -1.95 19.69
N HIS A 128 4.97 -1.81 21.00
CA HIS A 128 6.28 -1.40 21.50
C HIS A 128 7.25 -2.58 21.45
N VAL A 129 8.47 -2.32 20.96
CA VAL A 129 9.58 -3.25 21.09
C VAL A 129 10.34 -2.85 22.34
N SER A 130 10.23 -3.64 23.40
CA SER A 130 11.06 -3.48 24.60
C SER A 130 12.50 -3.90 24.28
N ASN A 131 13.48 -3.11 24.71
CA ASN A 131 14.89 -3.52 24.71
C ASN A 131 15.16 -4.64 25.72
#